data_AF-A0A160NZP1-F1
#
_entry.id   AF-A0A160NZP1-F1
#
_cell.length_a   1.000
_cell.length_b   1.000
_cell.length_c   1.000
_cell.angle_alpha   90.00
_cell.angle_beta   90.00
_cell.angle_gamma   90.00
#
_symmetry.space_group_name_H-M   'P 1'
#
loop_
_entity.id
_entity.type
_entity.pdbx_description
1 polymer ?
#
loop_
_entity_poly.entity_id
_entity_poly.type
_entity_poly.pdbx_seq_one_letter_code
_entity_poly.pdbx_strand_id
1 'polypeptide(L)'
;MTTVIRIVSYGVGHDDEPRAHRPVVVDTTELRNPPDDPAVRARLTQLTGLDPEVHQYVMTTPGARQLVARHVREIDVRAEAGQTRLDVLVHCYGGRHRSVAIAQQLAAELAALDHHVQLHHRHINRPLLPSRRKESR
;
A
#
# COMPACT_ATOMS: atom_id res chain seq x y z
N MET A 1 -7.02 26.30 -3.67
CA MET A 1 -5.83 25.63 -3.10
C MET A 1 -5.91 24.18 -3.52
N THR A 2 -4.88 23.65 -4.18
CA THR A 2 -4.86 22.24 -4.60
C THR A 2 -4.48 21.37 -3.41
N THR A 3 -5.29 20.36 -3.11
CA THR A 3 -5.02 19.38 -2.05
C THR A 3 -3.79 18.55 -2.42
N VAL A 4 -2.80 18.46 -1.54
CA VAL A 4 -1.68 17.52 -1.72
C VAL A 4 -2.06 16.18 -1.13
N ILE A 5 -2.07 15.13 -1.95
CA ILE A 5 -2.31 13.76 -1.48
C ILE A 5 -0.98 13.11 -1.15
N ARG A 6 -0.73 12.82 0.13
CA ARG A 6 0.48 12.11 0.56
C ARG A 6 0.16 10.66 0.85
N ILE A 7 0.67 9.77 0.01
CA ILE A 7 0.55 8.32 0.16
C ILE A 7 1.80 7.78 0.84
N VAL A 8 1.63 7.11 1.98
CA VAL A 8 2.71 6.47 2.73
C VAL A 8 2.46 4.98 2.83
N SER A 9 3.33 4.18 2.21
CA SER A 9 3.32 2.73 2.45
C SER A 9 4.19 2.38 3.66
N TYR A 10 3.70 1.51 4.54
CA TYR A 10 4.46 1.05 5.70
C TYR A 10 4.12 -0.40 6.08
N GLY A 11 4.82 -0.89 7.09
CA GLY A 11 4.66 -2.21 7.67
C GLY A 11 4.31 -2.09 9.13
N VAL A 12 3.17 -2.65 9.56
CA VAL A 12 2.70 -2.56 10.95
C VAL A 12 3.59 -3.34 11.92
N GLY A 13 4.32 -4.35 11.45
CA GLY A 13 5.20 -5.17 12.30
C GLY A 13 6.51 -4.48 12.72
N HIS A 14 6.70 -3.20 12.40
CA HIS A 14 7.85 -2.39 12.82
C HIS A 14 7.53 -1.48 14.02
N ASP A 15 6.29 -1.47 14.50
CA ASP A 15 5.82 -0.71 15.68
C ASP A 15 6.07 0.82 15.61
N ASP A 16 6.27 1.37 14.40
CA ASP A 16 6.57 2.79 14.15
C ASP A 16 5.61 3.40 13.10
N GLU A 17 4.33 3.09 13.23
CA GLU A 17 3.28 3.51 12.30
C GLU A 17 3.23 5.04 12.11
N PRO A 18 3.10 5.53 10.86
CA PRO A 18 2.97 6.95 10.61
C PRO A 18 1.68 7.50 11.20
N ARG A 19 1.77 8.61 11.93
CA ARG A 19 0.61 9.36 12.44
C ARG A 19 0.23 10.47 11.47
N ALA A 20 -1.08 10.66 11.29
CA ALA A 20 -1.66 11.70 10.46
C ALA A 20 -3.01 12.13 11.04
N HIS A 21 -3.46 13.35 10.72
CA HIS A 21 -4.77 13.82 11.12
C HIS A 21 -5.83 13.23 10.16
N ARG A 22 -6.73 12.40 10.69
CA ARG A 22 -7.83 11.77 9.93
C ARG A 22 -7.38 11.14 8.60
N PRO A 23 -6.39 10.22 8.57
CA PRO A 23 -5.93 9.63 7.32
C PRO A 23 -7.01 8.77 6.64
N VAL A 24 -6.85 8.52 5.34
CA VAL A 24 -7.41 7.31 4.72
C VAL A 24 -6.47 6.16 5.07
N VAL A 25 -6.98 5.04 5.58
CA VAL A 25 -6.17 3.86 5.88
C VAL A 25 -6.55 2.73 4.94
N VAL A 26 -5.55 2.14 4.29
CA VAL A 26 -5.70 1.05 3.32
C VAL A 26 -5.00 -0.19 3.85
N ASP A 27 -5.78 -1.15 4.33
CA ASP A 27 -5.29 -2.45 4.76
C ASP A 27 -5.12 -3.39 3.56
N THR A 28 -3.92 -3.92 3.39
CA THR A 28 -3.57 -4.84 2.31
C THR A 28 -3.21 -6.25 2.82
N THR A 29 -3.45 -6.54 4.10
CA THR A 29 -3.05 -7.79 4.76
C THR A 29 -3.82 -9.02 4.27
N GLU A 30 -5.00 -8.84 3.69
CA GLU A 30 -5.79 -9.89 3.04
C GLU A 30 -5.33 -10.19 1.60
N LEU A 31 -4.43 -9.38 1.01
CA LEU A 31 -3.90 -9.66 -0.32
C LEU A 31 -2.85 -10.76 -0.30
N ARG A 32 -2.68 -11.46 -1.45
CA ARG A 32 -1.63 -12.48 -1.60
C ARG A 32 -0.27 -11.90 -1.26
N ASN A 33 0.49 -12.65 -0.48
CA ASN A 33 1.75 -12.21 0.07
C ASN A 33 2.87 -13.14 -0.43
N PRO A 34 3.86 -12.64 -1.19
CA PRO A 34 4.91 -13.49 -1.75
C PRO A 34 5.68 -14.35 -0.71
N PRO A 35 5.98 -13.86 0.51
CA PRO A 35 6.55 -14.70 1.56
C PRO A 35 5.72 -15.93 1.94
N ASP A 36 4.41 -15.92 1.75
CA ASP A 36 3.51 -16.99 2.22
C ASP A 36 3.26 -18.06 1.13
N ASP A 37 3.71 -17.80 -0.10
CA ASP A 37 3.51 -18.68 -1.27
C ASP A 37 4.82 -19.38 -1.66
N PRO A 38 4.98 -20.68 -1.36
CA PRO A 38 6.21 -21.41 -1.63
C PRO A 38 6.64 -21.38 -3.10
N ALA A 39 5.71 -21.28 -4.05
CA ALA A 39 6.00 -21.32 -5.47
C ALA A 39 6.73 -20.06 -5.97
N VAL A 40 6.54 -18.93 -5.29
CA VAL A 40 7.13 -17.65 -5.69
C VAL A 40 8.07 -17.07 -4.64
N ARG A 41 8.04 -17.56 -3.40
CA ARG A 41 8.79 -17.03 -2.25
C ARG A 41 10.26 -16.79 -2.56
N ALA A 42 10.98 -17.79 -3.06
CA ALA A 42 12.42 -17.69 -3.31
C ALA A 42 12.78 -16.53 -4.25
N ARG A 43 11.94 -16.29 -5.27
CA ARG A 43 12.14 -15.25 -6.28
C ARG A 43 11.64 -13.89 -5.80
N LEU A 44 10.37 -13.82 -5.41
CA LEU A 44 9.70 -12.55 -5.12
C LEU A 44 10.09 -11.93 -3.78
N THR A 45 10.61 -12.70 -2.81
CA THR A 45 11.06 -12.13 -1.53
C THR A 45 12.34 -11.31 -1.66
N GLN A 46 13.11 -11.46 -2.74
CA GLN A 46 14.26 -10.60 -3.01
C GLN A 46 13.83 -9.26 -3.63
N LEU A 47 12.64 -9.21 -4.22
CA LEU A 47 12.05 -8.04 -4.88
C LEU A 47 11.17 -7.22 -3.93
N THR A 48 10.75 -6.04 -4.36
CA THR A 48 9.86 -5.12 -3.64
C THR A 48 8.58 -4.90 -4.43
N GLY A 49 7.58 -4.25 -3.83
CA GLY A 49 6.37 -3.87 -4.56
C GLY A 49 6.58 -2.83 -5.67
N LEU A 50 7.79 -2.30 -5.85
CA LEU A 50 8.16 -1.49 -7.02
C LEU A 50 8.45 -2.36 -8.24
N ASP A 51 8.85 -3.61 -8.02
CA ASP A 51 9.18 -4.53 -9.09
C ASP A 51 7.90 -5.01 -9.78
N PRO A 52 7.82 -4.96 -11.12
CA PRO A 52 6.61 -5.32 -11.86
C PRO A 52 6.07 -6.70 -11.51
N GLU A 53 6.96 -7.64 -11.21
CA GLU A 53 6.60 -9.01 -10.88
C GLU A 53 5.83 -9.12 -9.55
N VAL A 54 6.30 -8.41 -8.51
CA VAL A 54 5.60 -8.36 -7.21
C VAL A 54 4.31 -7.58 -7.35
N HIS A 55 4.32 -6.47 -8.10
CA HIS A 55 3.13 -5.67 -8.35
C HIS A 55 2.03 -6.51 -9.03
N GLN A 56 2.36 -7.21 -10.12
CA GLN A 56 1.44 -8.10 -10.82
C GLN A 56 0.95 -9.23 -9.90
N TYR A 57 1.84 -9.85 -9.14
CA TYR A 57 1.47 -10.90 -8.19
C TYR A 57 0.42 -10.40 -7.18
N VAL A 58 0.62 -9.22 -6.58
CA VAL A 58 -0.33 -8.63 -5.64
C VAL A 58 -1.65 -8.27 -6.34
N MET A 59 -1.59 -7.62 -7.49
CA MET A 59 -2.77 -7.13 -8.23
C MET A 59 -3.62 -8.25 -8.87
N THR A 60 -3.08 -9.46 -9.04
CA THR A 60 -3.85 -10.65 -9.46
C THR A 60 -4.62 -11.31 -8.30
N THR A 61 -4.48 -10.82 -7.07
CA THR A 61 -5.32 -11.27 -5.96
C THR A 61 -6.78 -10.89 -6.23
N PRO A 62 -7.74 -11.84 -6.12
CA PRO A 62 -9.16 -11.50 -6.16
C PRO A 62 -9.49 -10.42 -5.12
N GLY A 63 -10.13 -9.33 -5.53
CA GLY A 63 -10.41 -8.19 -4.63
C GLY A 63 -9.41 -7.04 -4.71
N ALA A 64 -8.19 -7.22 -5.23
CA ALA A 64 -7.16 -6.16 -5.24
C ALA A 64 -7.59 -4.94 -6.07
N ARG A 65 -8.13 -5.16 -7.27
CA ARG A 65 -8.63 -4.06 -8.11
C ARG A 65 -9.84 -3.35 -7.50
N GLN A 66 -10.75 -4.10 -6.85
CA GLN A 66 -11.88 -3.51 -6.15
C GLN A 66 -11.44 -2.68 -4.94
N LEU A 67 -10.41 -3.14 -4.21
CA LEU A 67 -9.79 -2.41 -3.09
C LEU A 67 -9.26 -1.04 -3.56
N VAL A 68 -8.47 -1.04 -4.63
CA VAL A 68 -7.91 0.17 -5.24
C VAL A 68 -9.03 1.10 -5.70
N ALA A 69 -9.96 0.62 -6.53
CA ALA A 69 -11.03 1.45 -7.08
C ALA A 69 -11.97 2.04 -5.99
N ARG A 70 -12.16 1.34 -4.86
CA ARG A 70 -12.88 1.89 -3.72
C ARG A 70 -12.13 3.08 -3.11
N HIS A 71 -10.84 2.91 -2.85
CA HIS A 71 -10.05 3.93 -2.17
C HIS A 71 -9.71 5.11 -3.06
N VAL A 72 -9.51 4.92 -4.37
CA VAL A 72 -9.36 6.04 -5.31
C VAL A 72 -10.59 6.95 -5.24
N ARG A 73 -11.80 6.39 -5.29
CA ARG A 73 -13.05 7.17 -5.16
C ARG A 73 -13.16 7.88 -3.81
N GLU A 74 -12.80 7.22 -2.71
CA GLU A 74 -12.80 7.83 -1.38
C GLU A 74 -11.81 9.01 -1.30
N ILE A 75 -10.59 8.80 -1.80
CA ILE A 75 -9.51 9.78 -1.76
C ILE A 75 -9.84 10.98 -2.63
N ASP A 76 -10.37 10.75 -3.83
CA ASP A 76 -10.80 11.76 -4.80
C ASP A 76 -11.83 12.71 -4.17
N VAL A 77 -12.95 12.17 -3.69
CA VAL A 77 -14.01 12.96 -3.00
C VAL A 77 -13.45 13.74 -1.81
N ARG A 78 -12.57 13.13 -1.03
CA ARG A 78 -11.96 13.80 0.13
C ARG A 78 -10.98 14.89 -0.29
N ALA A 79 -10.24 14.70 -1.38
CA ALA A 79 -9.31 15.69 -1.89
C ALA A 79 -10.05 16.95 -2.39
N GLU A 80 -11.21 16.78 -3.03
CA GLU A 80 -12.04 17.89 -3.50
C GLU A 80 -12.72 18.69 -2.37
N ALA A 81 -12.87 18.09 -1.18
CA ALA A 81 -13.50 18.74 -0.03
C ALA A 81 -12.68 19.90 0.59
N GLY A 82 -11.54 20.29 0.00
CA GLY A 82 -10.83 21.54 0.30
C GLY A 82 -9.80 21.49 1.45
N GLN A 83 -9.31 20.31 1.83
CA GLN A 83 -8.21 20.17 2.80
C GLN A 83 -6.85 20.47 2.16
N THR A 84 -5.92 21.12 2.86
CA THR A 84 -4.60 21.44 2.28
C THR A 84 -3.74 20.20 2.00
N ARG A 85 -3.90 19.16 2.82
CA ARG A 85 -3.21 17.87 2.68
C ARG A 85 -4.12 16.73 3.08
N LEU A 86 -4.13 15.66 2.29
CA LEU A 86 -4.78 14.39 2.60
C LEU A 86 -3.73 13.30 2.74
N ASP A 87 -3.66 12.69 3.93
CA ASP A 87 -2.76 11.58 4.21
C ASP A 87 -3.44 10.23 3.92
N VAL A 88 -2.79 9.40 3.12
CA VAL A 88 -3.23 8.04 2.77
C VAL A 88 -2.19 7.05 3.28
N LEU A 89 -2.57 6.21 4.21
CA LEU A 89 -1.68 5.28 4.92
C LEU A 89 -1.97 3.86 4.45
N VAL A 90 -1.06 3.29 3.68
CA VAL A 90 -1.22 1.95 3.09
C VAL A 90 -0.34 0.97 3.84
N HIS A 91 -0.91 -0.08 4.42
CA HIS A 91 -0.15 -0.99 5.27
C HIS A 91 -0.28 -2.45 4.90
N CYS A 92 0.82 -3.17 5.15
CA CYS A 92 0.86 -4.62 5.26
C CYS A 92 1.68 -4.96 6.51
N TYR A 93 2.03 -6.24 6.71
CA TYR A 93 2.84 -6.62 7.87
C TYR A 93 4.30 -6.09 7.76
N GLY A 94 5.01 -6.43 6.69
CA GLY A 94 6.44 -6.11 6.54
C GLY A 94 6.76 -4.76 5.89
N GLY A 95 5.82 -4.16 5.15
CA GLY A 95 5.98 -2.86 4.51
C GLY A 95 6.80 -2.83 3.20
N ARG A 96 7.05 -4.00 2.59
CA ARG A 96 7.94 -4.13 1.42
C ARG A 96 7.26 -4.56 0.11
N HIS A 97 6.15 -5.29 0.17
CA HIS A 97 5.48 -5.86 -1.01
C HIS A 97 4.07 -5.30 -1.23
N ARG A 98 3.08 -5.83 -0.50
CA ARG A 98 1.65 -5.53 -0.69
C ARG A 98 1.32 -4.05 -0.53
N SER A 99 1.78 -3.43 0.54
CA SER A 99 1.53 -2.00 0.77
C SER A 99 2.21 -1.11 -0.26
N VAL A 100 3.41 -1.47 -0.71
CA VAL A 100 4.14 -0.74 -1.75
C VAL A 100 3.40 -0.85 -3.09
N ALA A 101 3.01 -2.06 -3.50
CA ALA A 101 2.31 -2.31 -4.75
C ALA A 101 0.96 -1.56 -4.81
N ILE A 102 0.16 -1.63 -3.74
CA ILE A 102 -1.12 -0.91 -3.69
C ILE A 102 -0.90 0.60 -3.64
N ALA A 103 0.11 1.10 -2.92
CA ALA A 103 0.41 2.52 -2.89
C ALA A 103 0.85 3.07 -4.26
N GLN A 104 1.62 2.29 -5.03
CA GLN A 104 1.98 2.62 -6.42
C GLN A 104 0.75 2.69 -7.32
N GLN A 105 -0.14 1.69 -7.24
CA GLN A 105 -1.36 1.68 -8.03
C GLN A 105 -2.30 2.85 -7.68
N LEU A 106 -2.48 3.15 -6.39
CA LEU A 106 -3.27 4.32 -5.94
C LEU A 106 -2.67 5.62 -6.46
N ALA A 107 -1.35 5.79 -6.38
CA ALA A 107 -0.68 6.99 -6.86
C ALA A 107 -0.88 7.18 -8.37
N ALA A 108 -0.76 6.11 -9.15
CA ALA A 108 -0.95 6.14 -10.59
C ALA A 108 -2.40 6.52 -10.97
N GLU A 109 -3.40 5.91 -10.33
CA GLU A 109 -4.81 6.21 -10.62
C GLU A 109 -5.21 7.62 -10.19
N LEU A 110 -4.73 8.10 -9.04
CA LEU A 110 -5.01 9.47 -8.58
C LEU A 110 -4.29 10.53 -9.44
N ALA A 111 -3.05 10.26 -9.88
CA ALA A 111 -2.36 11.14 -10.82
C ALA A 111 -3.07 11.21 -12.18
N ALA A 112 -3.69 10.12 -12.63
CA ALA A 112 -4.52 10.10 -13.85
C ALA A 112 -5.84 10.89 -13.71
N LEU A 113 -6.23 11.25 -12.48
CA LEU A 113 -7.33 12.16 -12.15
C LEU A 113 -6.83 13.58 -11.86
N ASP A 114 -5.61 13.94 -12.30
CA ASP A 114 -4.98 15.26 -12.12
C ASP A 114 -4.71 15.67 -10.66
N HIS A 115 -4.71 14.73 -9.71
CA HIS A 115 -4.32 15.03 -8.33
C HIS A 115 -2.80 15.20 -8.17
N HIS A 116 -2.41 16.11 -7.28
CA HIS A 116 -1.01 16.25 -6.88
C HIS A 116 -0.65 15.21 -5.80
N VAL A 117 0.02 14.13 -6.22
CA VAL A 117 0.36 12.98 -5.38
C VAL A 117 1.83 12.99 -4.97
N GLN A 118 2.09 12.78 -3.68
CA GLN A 118 3.41 12.49 -3.11
C GLN A 118 3.43 11.07 -2.56
N LEU A 119 4.35 10.24 -3.04
CA LEU A 119 4.45 8.84 -2.65
C LEU A 119 5.73 8.59 -1.84
N HIS A 120 5.60 7.94 -0.69
CA HIS A 120 6.71 7.61 0.19
C HIS A 120 6.61 6.18 0.73
N HIS A 121 7.69 5.41 0.62
CA HIS A 121 7.74 4.02 1.07
C HIS A 121 8.62 3.87 2.31
N ARG A 122 7.99 3.87 3.50
CA ARG A 122 8.69 3.98 4.79
C ARG A 122 9.63 2.81 5.08
N HIS A 123 9.21 1.57 4.79
CA HIS A 123 9.91 0.35 5.19
C HIS A 123 10.43 -0.49 4.01
N ILE A 124 10.42 0.05 2.79
CA ILE A 124 10.75 -0.74 1.59
C ILE A 124 12.18 -1.31 1.62
N ASN A 125 13.12 -0.57 2.22
CA ASN A 125 14.52 -0.95 2.33
C ASN A 125 14.85 -1.69 3.64
N ARG A 126 13.84 -2.02 4.46
CA ARG A 126 14.06 -2.79 5.70
C ARG A 126 14.10 -4.30 5.39
N PRO A 127 14.79 -5.08 6.24
CA PRO A 127 14.77 -6.54 6.14
C PRO A 127 13.35 -7.10 6.22
N LEU A 128 13.15 -8.29 5.65
CA LEU A 128 11.89 -9.02 5.78
C LEU A 128 11.64 -9.36 7.25
N LEU A 129 10.43 -9.05 7.72
CA LEU A 129 9.96 -9.51 9.01
C LEU A 129 9.66 -11.02 8.96
N PRO A 130 9.80 -11.74 10.08
CA PRO A 130 9.40 -13.14 10.17
C PRO A 130 7.92 -13.29 9.81
N SER A 131 7.53 -14.41 9.19
CA SER A 131 6.12 -14.66 8.88
C SER A 131 5.29 -14.58 10.16
N ARG A 132 4.21 -13.80 10.15
CA ARG A 132 3.24 -13.79 11.24
C ARG A 132 2.67 -15.21 11.33
N ARG A 133 3.02 -15.98 12.36
CA ARG A 133 2.31 -17.22 12.66
C ARG A 133 0.85 -16.81 12.83
N LYS A 134 -0.04 -17.33 11.97
CA LYS A 134 -1.47 -17.27 12.27
C LYS A 134 -1.64 -18.15 13.50
N GLU A 135 -1.80 -17.55 14.67
CA GLU A 135 -2.36 -18.28 15.81
C GLU A 135 -3.72 -18.79 15.33
N SER A 136 -3.82 -20.10 15.18
CA SER A 136 -5.06 -20.79 14.87
C SER A 136 -6.08 -20.39 15.94
N ARG A 137 -7.05 -19.58 15.56
CA ARG A 137 -8.24 -19.35 16.36
C ARG A 137 -9.23 -20.48 16.12
#